data_AF-A0A2T2XDV7-F1
#
_entry.id   AF-A0A2T2XDV7-F1
#
_cell.length_a   1.000
_cell.length_b   1.000
_cell.length_c   1.000
_cell.angle_alpha   90.00
_cell.angle_beta   90.00
_cell.angle_gamma   90.00
#
_symmetry.space_group_name_H-M   'P 1'
#
loop_
_entity.id
_entity.type
_entity.pdbx_description
1 polymer ?
#
loop_
_entity_poly.entity_id
_entity_poly.type
_entity_poly.pdbx_seq_one_letter_code
_entity_poly.pdbx_strand_id
1 'polypeptide(L)'
;MGSHGHEASLNEAEQPPIDALIAHGTGTKMGDAAEIRAINDVFWRHNPALAVTSIKGHIGHSTAAAGVMAVIAGIQAISARTTASYYGNDERRSGGPI
;
A
#
# COMPACT_ATOMS: atom_id res chain seq x y z
N MET A 1 17.65 7.32 -25.77
CA MET A 1 17.38 5.97 -25.20
C MET A 1 16.96 6.21 -23.75
N GLY A 2 15.71 6.12 -23.32
CA GLY A 2 14.65 5.19 -23.70
C GLY A 2 14.53 4.10 -22.64
N SER A 3 14.23 4.46 -21.38
CA SER A 3 13.89 3.51 -20.31
C SER A 3 12.47 3.78 -19.84
N HIS A 4 11.52 3.14 -20.50
CA HIS A 4 10.13 3.06 -20.07
C HIS A 4 10.05 2.10 -18.88
N GLY A 5 9.81 2.63 -17.68
CA GLY A 5 9.64 1.85 -16.46
C GLY A 5 8.28 2.16 -15.85
N HIS A 6 7.36 1.19 -15.95
CA HIS A 6 6.19 0.98 -15.08
C HIS A 6 5.18 2.12 -14.93
N GLU A 7 4.63 2.65 -16.03
CA GLU A 7 3.33 3.32 -15.97
C GLU A 7 2.22 2.26 -15.89
N ALA A 8 1.85 1.89 -14.66
CA ALA A 8 0.63 1.13 -14.42
C ALA A 8 -0.58 2.04 -14.71
N SER A 9 -1.19 1.76 -15.85
CA SER A 9 -2.37 2.37 -16.45
C SER A 9 -3.63 2.13 -15.62
N LEU A 10 -3.80 2.91 -14.55
CA LEU A 10 -5.15 3.21 -14.07
C LEU A 10 -5.63 4.41 -14.88
N ASN A 11 -6.49 4.15 -15.88
CA ASN A 11 -7.16 5.19 -16.66
C ASN A 11 -7.77 6.25 -15.74
N GLU A 12 -7.74 7.51 -16.15
CA GLU A 12 -8.39 8.67 -15.50
C GLU A 12 -9.93 8.55 -15.37
N ALA A 13 -10.50 7.37 -15.63
CA ALA A 13 -11.85 7.06 -15.22
C ALA A 13 -11.93 7.23 -13.70
N GLU A 14 -12.82 8.10 -13.25
CA GLU A 14 -13.09 8.45 -11.86
C GLU A 14 -12.90 7.23 -10.94
N GLN A 15 -11.73 7.17 -10.30
CA GLN A 15 -11.40 6.03 -9.46
C GLN A 15 -12.38 6.04 -8.29
N PRO A 16 -13.01 4.90 -7.96
CA PRO A 16 -13.82 4.83 -6.76
C PRO A 16 -12.95 5.25 -5.56
N PRO A 17 -13.50 5.97 -4.58
CA PRO A 17 -12.73 6.39 -3.41
C PRO A 17 -12.13 5.16 -2.73
N ILE A 18 -10.80 5.16 -2.59
CA ILE A 18 -10.04 4.08 -1.94
C ILE A 18 -9.72 4.51 -0.53
N ASP A 19 -10.26 3.82 0.48
CA ASP A 19 -10.00 4.16 1.88
C ASP A 19 -8.64 3.63 2.38
N ALA A 20 -8.25 2.44 1.91
CA ALA A 20 -7.04 1.76 2.36
C ALA A 20 -6.41 0.87 1.28
N LEU A 21 -5.09 0.67 1.37
CA LEU A 21 -4.30 -0.18 0.50
C LEU A 21 -3.46 -1.17 1.32
N ILE A 22 -3.57 -2.46 1.01
CA ILE A 22 -2.80 -3.52 1.65
C ILE A 22 -1.54 -3.79 0.82
N ALA A 23 -0.39 -3.33 1.31
CA ALA A 23 0.91 -3.50 0.67
C ALA A 23 1.39 -4.96 0.74
N HIS A 24 2.33 -5.32 -0.14
CA HIS A 24 3.01 -6.61 -0.03
C HIS A 24 3.81 -6.66 1.27
N GLY A 25 4.55 -5.61 1.61
CA GLY A 25 5.16 -5.37 2.91
C GLY A 25 6.02 -6.54 3.39
N THR A 26 7.13 -6.76 2.69
CA THR A 26 8.05 -7.87 2.97
C THR A 26 8.92 -7.64 4.19
N GLY A 27 8.97 -6.40 4.70
CA GLY A 27 9.90 -6.01 5.77
C GLY A 27 11.30 -5.72 5.25
N THR A 28 11.50 -5.71 3.93
CA THR A 28 12.82 -5.46 3.33
C THR A 28 12.97 -3.96 3.08
N LYS A 29 14.08 -3.36 3.55
CA LYS A 29 14.32 -1.91 3.40
C LYS A 29 14.14 -1.42 1.96
N MET A 30 14.68 -2.17 0.99
CA MET A 30 14.61 -1.80 -0.42
C MET A 30 13.22 -2.02 -1.03
N GLY A 31 12.60 -3.18 -0.75
CA GLY A 31 11.29 -3.52 -1.31
C GLY A 31 10.20 -2.61 -0.76
N ASP A 32 10.16 -2.42 0.56
CA ASP A 32 9.16 -1.60 1.22
C ASP A 32 9.28 -0.12 0.78
N ALA A 33 10.51 0.39 0.61
CA ALA A 33 10.73 1.74 0.07
C ALA A 33 10.28 1.86 -1.41
N ALA A 34 10.44 0.80 -2.21
CA ALA A 34 9.95 0.78 -3.59
C ALA A 34 8.41 0.77 -3.64
N GLU A 35 7.75 0.02 -2.75
CA GLU A 35 6.29 0.02 -2.65
C GLU A 35 5.75 1.40 -2.26
N ILE A 36 6.33 2.04 -1.25
CA ILE A 36 5.90 3.39 -0.81
C ILE A 36 6.05 4.41 -1.95
N ARG A 37 7.16 4.37 -2.69
CA ARG A 37 7.35 5.23 -3.87
C ARG A 37 6.27 5.00 -4.93
N ALA A 38 6.02 3.75 -5.31
CA ALA A 38 4.99 3.43 -6.30
C ALA A 38 3.58 3.86 -5.85
N ILE A 39 3.25 3.65 -4.57
CA ILE A 39 1.97 4.10 -3.99
C ILE A 39 1.87 5.62 -4.02
N ASN A 40 2.96 6.33 -3.72
CA ASN A 40 2.99 7.78 -3.81
C ASN A 40 2.78 8.23 -5.25
N ASP A 41 3.55 7.73 -6.20
CA ASP A 41 3.46 8.14 -7.61
C ASP A 41 2.04 8.01 -8.18
N VAL A 42 1.31 6.94 -7.81
CA VAL A 42 -0.05 6.70 -8.29
C VAL A 42 -1.11 7.49 -7.51
N PHE A 43 -1.04 7.51 -6.17
CA PHE A 43 -2.16 7.97 -5.33
C PHE A 43 -1.93 9.31 -4.63
N TRP A 44 -0.74 9.91 -4.65
CA TRP A 44 -0.47 11.09 -3.82
C TRP A 44 -1.37 12.29 -4.16
N ARG A 45 -1.58 12.56 -5.45
CA ARG A 45 -2.36 13.73 -5.91
C ARG A 45 -3.84 13.59 -5.60
N HIS A 46 -4.35 12.37 -5.69
CA HIS A 46 -5.78 12.09 -5.62
C HIS A 46 -6.23 11.65 -4.23
N ASN A 47 -5.30 11.12 -3.42
CA ASN A 47 -5.61 10.59 -2.10
C ASN A 47 -4.41 10.65 -1.14
N PRO A 48 -4.07 11.85 -0.64
CA PRO A 48 -2.97 12.04 0.31
C PRO A 48 -3.24 11.39 1.69
N ALA A 49 -4.50 11.09 2.01
CA ALA A 49 -4.90 10.45 3.27
C ALA A 49 -4.97 8.91 3.21
N LEU A 50 -4.73 8.30 2.04
CA LEU A 50 -4.80 6.85 1.82
C LEU A 50 -4.07 6.08 2.92
N ALA A 51 -4.79 5.20 3.63
CA ALA A 51 -4.21 4.37 4.66
C ALA A 51 -3.47 3.18 4.04
N VAL A 52 -2.16 3.10 4.21
CA VAL A 52 -1.38 1.92 3.78
C VAL A 52 -1.20 0.96 4.96
N THR A 53 -1.46 -0.33 4.74
CA THR A 53 -1.39 -1.38 5.76
C THR A 53 -0.65 -2.64 5.24
N SER A 54 -0.12 -3.49 6.13
CA SER A 54 0.34 -4.85 5.77
C SER A 54 0.13 -5.83 6.92
N ILE A 55 -0.38 -7.02 6.60
CA ILE A 55 -0.59 -8.08 7.60
C ILE A 55 0.70 -8.83 7.94
N LYS A 56 1.72 -8.81 7.06
CA LYS A 56 2.94 -9.61 7.23
C LYS A 56 3.78 -9.17 8.43
N GLY A 57 3.67 -7.90 8.86
CA GLY A 57 4.27 -7.42 10.11
C GLY A 57 3.70 -8.06 11.37
N HIS A 58 2.49 -8.64 11.30
CA HIS A 58 1.80 -9.24 12.44
C HIS A 58 1.96 -10.77 12.49
N ILE A 59 1.97 -11.42 11.32
CA ILE A 59 1.89 -12.88 11.21
C ILE A 59 3.09 -13.51 10.48
N GLY A 60 4.03 -12.71 9.97
CA GLY A 60 5.12 -13.16 9.12
C GLY A 60 4.72 -13.41 7.66
N HIS A 61 5.65 -13.94 6.86
CA HIS A 61 5.43 -14.21 5.44
C HIS A 61 4.86 -15.62 5.24
N SER A 62 3.53 -15.73 5.16
CA SER A 62 2.82 -17.01 4.98
C SER A 62 2.90 -17.60 3.55
N THR A 63 3.84 -17.10 2.73
CA THR A 63 4.18 -17.59 1.38
C THR A 63 2.92 -17.75 0.51
N ALA A 64 2.53 -18.98 0.16
CA ALA A 64 1.36 -19.25 -0.67
C ALA A 64 0.05 -18.71 -0.05
N ALA A 65 -0.04 -18.62 1.28
CA ALA A 65 -1.20 -18.07 1.96
C ALA A 65 -1.17 -16.54 2.11
N ALA A 66 -0.11 -15.85 1.69
CA ALA A 66 0.03 -14.40 1.90
C ALA A 66 -1.11 -13.60 1.23
N GLY A 67 -1.58 -14.05 0.07
CA GLY A 67 -2.70 -13.43 -0.63
C GLY A 67 -4.02 -13.55 0.13
N VAL A 68 -4.40 -14.75 0.55
CA VAL A 68 -5.65 -14.97 1.28
C VAL A 68 -5.64 -14.28 2.65
N MET A 69 -4.49 -14.27 3.35
CA MET A 69 -4.36 -13.57 4.61
C MET A 69 -4.53 -12.05 4.45
N ALA A 70 -4.07 -11.47 3.33
CA ALA A 70 -4.31 -10.06 3.03
C ALA A 70 -5.80 -9.76 2.79
N VAL A 71 -6.52 -10.64 2.07
CA VAL A 71 -7.96 -10.49 1.86
C VAL A 71 -8.74 -10.56 3.18
N ILE A 72 -8.42 -11.54 4.04
CA ILE A 72 -9.04 -11.67 5.36
C ILE A 72 -8.79 -10.41 6.20
N ALA A 73 -7.55 -9.90 6.20
CA ALA A 73 -7.23 -8.65 6.88
C ALA A 73 -8.05 -7.46 6.34
N GLY A 74 -8.26 -7.37 5.02
CA GLY A 74 -9.11 -6.35 4.42
C GLY A 74 -10.58 -6.43 4.86
N ILE A 75 -11.15 -7.64 4.90
CA ILE A 75 -12.52 -7.85 5.39
C ILE A 75 -12.64 -7.45 6.86
N GLN A 76 -11.66 -7.82 7.68
CA GLN A 76 -11.62 -7.44 9.09
C GLN A 76 -11.49 -5.92 9.26
N ALA A 77 -10.69 -5.27 8.41
CA ALA A 77 -10.52 -3.82 8.46
C ALA A 77 -11.83 -3.07 8.14
N ILE A 78 -12.58 -3.53 7.13
CA ILE A 78 -13.90 -2.98 6.79
C ILE A 78 -14.88 -3.22 7.95
N SER A 79 -14.91 -4.45 8.48
CA SER A 79 -15.85 -4.84 9.54
C SER A 79 -15.62 -4.07 10.83
N ALA A 80 -14.35 -3.85 11.19
CA ALA A 80 -13.95 -3.13 12.39
C ALA A 80 -13.81 -1.61 12.18
N ARG A 81 -13.94 -1.12 10.94
CA ARG A 81 -13.71 0.28 10.53
C ARG A 81 -12.34 0.81 10.99
N THR A 82 -11.32 -0.04 10.93
CA THR A 82 -9.96 0.28 11.35
C THR A 82 -8.93 -0.49 10.52
N THR A 83 -7.78 0.11 10.26
CA THR A 83 -6.68 -0.51 9.49
C THR A 83 -5.46 -0.69 10.37
N ALA A 84 -4.73 -1.79 10.20
CA ALA A 84 -3.43 -1.95 10.85
C ALA A 84 -2.38 -0.98 10.26
N SER A 85 -1.35 -0.61 11.00
CA SER A 85 -0.32 0.30 10.50
C SER A 85 0.70 -0.42 9.60
N TYR A 86 1.21 0.28 8.59
CA TYR A 86 2.35 -0.15 7.77
C TYR A 86 3.52 0.80 7.96
N TYR A 87 4.72 0.25 8.09
CA TYR A 87 5.95 1.04 8.21
C TYR A 87 6.14 1.89 6.94
N GLY A 88 6.34 3.21 7.10
CA GLY A 88 6.39 4.19 6.00
C GLY A 88 5.06 4.91 5.71
N ASN A 89 3.92 4.45 6.25
CA ASN A 89 2.64 5.16 6.13
C ASN A 89 2.66 6.52 6.85
N ASP A 90 3.40 6.62 7.96
CA ASP A 90 3.55 7.87 8.72
C ASP A 90 4.46 8.89 8.02
N GLU A 91 5.46 8.43 7.27
CA GLU A 91 6.32 9.29 6.43
C GLU A 91 5.51 9.94 5.31
N ARG A 92 4.55 9.21 4.73
CA ARG A 92 3.59 9.75 3.76
C ARG A 92 2.65 10.80 4.38
N ARG A 93 2.12 10.53 5.59
CA ARG A 93 1.18 11.45 6.28
C ARG A 93 1.84 12.74 6.77
N SER A 94 3.13 12.69 7.08
CA SER A 94 3.90 13.84 7.56
C SER A 94 4.46 14.71 6.44
N GLY A 95 4.33 14.31 5.17
CA GLY A 95 4.92 15.03 4.03
C GLY A 95 6.46 15.00 4.06
N GLY A 96 7.06 14.00 4.70
CA GLY A 96 8.51 13.87 4.83
C GLY A 96 9.20 13.64 3.48
N PRO A 97 10.48 14.06 3.33
CA PRO A 97 11.21 13.86 2.09
C PRO A 97 11.50 12.37 1.87
N ILE A 98 11.05 11.85 0.72
CA ILE A 98 11.47 10.55 0.16
C ILE A 98 12.68 10.70 -0.75
#